data_AF-A0A496XGM7-F1
#
_entry.id   AF-A0A496XGM7-F1
#
_cell.length_a   1.000
_cell.length_b   1.000
_cell.length_c   1.000
_cell.angle_alpha   90.00
_cell.angle_beta   90.00
_cell.angle_gamma   90.00
#
_symmetry.space_group_name_H-M   'P 1'
#
loop_
_entity.id
_entity.type
_entity.pdbx_description
1 polymer ?
#
loop_
_entity_poly.entity_id
_entity_poly.type
_entity_poly.pdbx_seq_one_letter_code
_entity_poly.pdbx_strand_id
1 'polypeptide(L)' 'MAESLLPFACVVMVAVSSGNTGETSAMGATVFFFSRLAYAGLYPAGITPFRSLAWFGGVIGTGMIVYQIL' A
#
# COMPACT_ATOMS: atom_id res chain seq x y z
N MET A 1 -7.28 10.16 2.15
CA MET A 1 -6.64 9.60 0.93
C MET A 1 -5.16 9.99 0.84
N ALA A 2 -4.81 11.28 0.91
CA ALA A 2 -3.43 11.75 0.76
C ALA A 2 -2.50 11.39 1.94
N GLU A 3 -3.04 11.40 3.16
CA GLU A 3 -2.29 11.12 4.41
C GLU A 3 -1.65 9.73 4.49
N SER A 4 -2.17 8.75 3.75
CA SER A 4 -1.57 7.41 3.65
C SER A 4 -0.60 7.24 2.48
N LEU A 5 -0.59 8.18 1.53
CA LEU A 5 0.34 8.17 0.40
C LEU A 5 1.75 8.57 0.86
N LEU A 6 1.83 9.54 1.77
CA LEU A 6 3.09 10.05 2.32
C LEU A 6 3.94 8.97 3.00
N PRO A 7 3.43 8.17 3.97
CA PRO A 7 4.22 7.11 4.60
C PRO A 7 4.62 6.01 3.62
N PHE A 8 3.75 5.64 2.68
CA PHE A 8 4.08 4.65 1.64
C PHE A 8 5.22 5.14 0.73
N ALA A 9 5.15 6.40 0.29
CA ALA A 9 6.19 7.00 -0.55
C ALA A 9 7.55 7.05 0.17
N CYS A 10 7.57 7.37 1.47
CA CYS A 10 8.79 7.31 2.28
C CYS A 10 9.38 5.89 2.31
N VAL A 11 8.57 4.86 2.57
CA VAL A 11 9.03 3.47 2.62
C VAL A 11 9.56 2.99 1.27
N VAL A 12 8.86 3.31 0.18
CA VAL A 12 9.32 2.96 -1.19
C VAL A 12 10.64 3.66 -1.54
N MET A 13 10.78 4.94 -1.21
CA MET A 13 12.04 5.67 -1.43
C MET A 13 13.21 5.00 -0.69
N VAL A 14 13.00 4.55 0.55
CA VAL A 14 14.01 3.82 1.33
C VAL A 14 14.33 2.46 0.72
N ALA A 15 13.33 1.72 0.23
CA ALA A 15 13.56 0.44 -0.47
C ALA A 15 14.43 0.62 -1.72
N VAL A 16 14.11 1.63 -2.53
CA VAL A 16 14.86 1.95 -3.76
C VAL A 16 16.26 2.44 -3.44
N SER A 17 16.44 3.32 -2.46
CA SER A 17 17.76 3.81 -2.06
C SER A 17 18.65 2.72 -1.47
N SER A 18 18.05 1.70 -0.85
CA SER A 18 18.76 0.56 -0.26
C SER A 18 19.04 -0.56 -1.28
N GLY A 19 18.60 -0.42 -2.53
CA GLY A 19 18.73 -1.45 -3.56
C GLY A 19 17.88 -2.71 -3.31
N ASN A 20 16.98 -2.68 -2.33
CA ASN A 20 16.14 -3.82 -1.90
C ASN A 20 14.83 -3.93 -2.70
N THR A 21 14.88 -3.63 -4.00
CA THR A 21 13.75 -3.79 -4.93
C THR A 21 13.67 -5.24 -5.43
N GLY A 22 13.17 -6.12 -4.57
CA GLY A 22 12.88 -7.52 -4.91
C GLY A 22 11.43 -7.76 -5.36
N GLU A 23 11.11 -9.02 -5.66
CA GLU A 23 9.76 -9.47 -6.04
C GLU A 23 8.71 -9.12 -4.96
N THR A 24 9.09 -9.22 -3.69
CA THR A 24 8.26 -8.88 -2.53
C THR A 24 7.90 -7.39 -2.47
N SER A 25 8.84 -6.51 -2.87
CA SER A 25 8.57 -5.06 -2.95
C SER A 25 7.64 -4.74 -4.13
N ALA A 26 7.76 -5.44 -5.25
CA ALA A 26 6.87 -5.28 -6.40
C ALA A 26 5.45 -5.77 -6.09
N MET A 27 5.32 -6.90 -5.39
CA MET A 27 4.04 -7.39 -4.87
C MET A 27 3.43 -6.40 -3.87
N GLY A 28 4.20 -5.92 -2.89
CA GLY A 28 3.74 -4.94 -1.89
C GLY A 28 3.24 -3.64 -2.53
N ALA A 29 3.94 -3.13 -3.55
CA ALA A 29 3.53 -1.94 -4.30
C ALA A 29 2.23 -2.17 -5.08
N THR A 30 2.08 -3.34 -5.70
CA THR A 30 0.86 -3.71 -6.44
C THR A 30 -0.34 -3.83 -5.51
N VAL A 31 -0.17 -4.50 -4.36
CA VAL A 31 -1.21 -4.62 -3.33
C VAL A 31 -1.62 -3.25 -2.80
N PHE A 32 -0.67 -2.37 -2.51
CA PHE A 32 -0.98 -1.00 -2.10
C PHE A 32 -1.78 -0.25 -3.18
N PHE A 33 -1.36 -0.32 -4.45
CA PHE A 33 -2.06 0.35 -5.55
C PHE A 33 -3.50 -0.13 -5.70
N PHE A 34 -3.73 -1.44 -5.79
CA PHE A 34 -5.08 -2.00 -5.93
C PHE A 34 -5.95 -1.76 -4.70
N SER A 35 -5.36 -1.78 -3.49
CA SER A 35 -6.10 -1.46 -2.27
C SER A 35 -6.63 -0.01 -2.28
N ARG A 36 -5.85 0.93 -2.83
CA ARG A 36 -6.26 2.33 -2.96
C ARG A 36 -7.29 2.53 -4.06
N LEU A 37 -7.14 1.82 -5.18
CA LEU A 37 -8.12 1.80 -6.25
C LEU A 37 -9.47 1.27 -5.75
N ALA A 38 -9.46 0.17 -5.01
CA ALA A 38 -10.64 -0.38 -4.35
C ALA A 38 -11.24 0.61 -3.36
N TYR A 39 -10.43 1.21 -2.48
CA TYR A 39 -10.92 2.21 -1.52
C TYR A 39 -11.58 3.41 -2.22
N ALA A 40 -10.98 3.91 -3.30
CA ALA A 40 -11.51 5.03 -4.09
C ALA A 40 -12.84 4.68 -4.79
N GLY A 41 -12.99 3.45 -5.28
CA GLY A 41 -14.25 2.98 -5.88
C GLY A 41 -15.33 2.62 -4.86
N LEU A 42 -14.95 2.15 -3.67
CA LEU A 42 -15.88 1.81 -2.59
C LEU A 42 -16.42 3.05 -1.86
N TYR A 43 -15.67 4.15 -1.87
CA TYR A 43 -16.09 5.42 -1.27
C TYR A 43 -17.42 5.96 -1.84
N PRO A 44 -17.62 6.08 -3.17
CA PRO A 44 -18.90 6.48 -3.75
C PRO A 44 -19.98 5.39 -3.63
N ALA A 45 -19.61 4.12 -3.46
CA ALA A 45 -20.56 3.02 -3.30
C ALA A 45 -21.24 3.00 -1.91
N GLY A 46 -20.74 3.76 -0.92
CA GLY A 46 -21.31 3.81 0.43
C GLY A 46 -21.14 2.52 1.26
N ILE A 47 -20.39 1.55 0.75
CA ILE A 47 -20.21 0.24 1.40
C ILE A 47 -19.09 0.32 2.45
N THR A 48 -19.49 0.64 3.67
CA THR A 48 -18.58 0.84 4.82
C THR A 48 -17.67 -0.36 5.15
N PRO A 49 -18.12 -1.64 5.13
CA PRO A 49 -17.25 -2.76 5.54
C PRO A 49 -16.14 -3.07 4.52
N PHE A 50 -16.44 -2.96 3.23
CA PHE A 50 -15.44 -3.18 2.18
C PHE A 50 -14.33 -2.11 2.19
N ARG A 51 -14.66 -0.89 2.63
CA ARG A 51 -13.68 0.19 2.81
C ARG A 51 -12.62 -0.16 3.86
N SER A 52 -12.99 -0.85 4.93
CA SER A 52 -12.04 -1.32 5.96
C SER A 52 -11.12 -2.43 5.45
N LEU A 53 -11.64 -3.33 4.62
CA LEU A 53 -10.83 -4.34 3.91
C LEU A 53 -9.80 -3.70 2.97
N ALA A 54 -10.22 -2.71 2.19
CA ALA A 54 -9.33 -1.97 1.30
C ALA A 54 -8.26 -1.18 2.09
N TRP A 55 -8.61 -0.61 3.26
CA TRP A 55 -7.63 0.02 4.15
C TRP A 55 -6.60 -1.00 4.66
N PHE A 56 -7.04 -2.17 5.11
CA PHE A 56 -6.15 -3.25 5.57
C PHE A 56 -5.20 -3.72 4.46
N GLY A 57 -5.68 -3.82 3.21
CA GLY A 57 -4.84 -4.14 2.06
C GLY A 57 -3.69 -3.15 1.89
N GLY A 58 -3.94 -1.85 2.09
CA GLY A 58 -2.89 -0.82 2.02
C GLY A 58 -1.86 -0.93 3.15
N VAL A 59 -2.29 -1.33 4.35
CA VAL A 59 -1.38 -1.59 5.48
C VAL A 59 -0.49 -2.79 5.20
N ILE A 60 -1.07 -3.88 4.69
CA ILE A 60 -0.33 -5.10 4.33
C ILE A 60 0.68 -4.82 3.22
N GLY A 61 0.29 -4.10 2.16
CA GLY A 61 1.20 -3.72 1.08
C GLY A 61 2.38 -2.87 1.56
N THR A 62 2.13 -1.94 2.48
CA THR A 62 3.21 -1.14 3.11
C THR A 62 4.11 -2.03 3.99
N GLY A 63 3.52 -2.92 4.79
CA GLY A 63 4.25 -3.85 5.65
C GLY A 63 5.14 -4.84 4.88
N MET A 64 4.73 -5.28 3.69
CA MET A 64 5.55 -6.12 2.81
C MET A 64 6.82 -5.42 2.34
N ILE A 65 6.72 -4.12 2.01
CA ILE A 65 7.90 -3.34 1.59
C ILE A 65 8.80 -3.09 2.80
N VAL A 66 8.24 -2.80 3.98
CA VAL A 66 9.03 -2.67 5.22
C VAL A 66 9.77 -3.97 5.54
N TYR A 67 9.11 -5.12 5.43
CA TYR A 67 9.74 -6.42 5.66
C TYR A 67 10.89 -6.72 4.69
N GLN A 68 10.80 -6.22 3.45
CA GLN A 68 11.85 -6.38 2.46
C GLN A 68 13.08 -5.49 2.73
N ILE A 69 12.91 -4.38 3.47
CA ILE A 69 13.99 -3.45 3.83
C ILE A 69 14.71 -3.90 5.11
N LEU A 70 14.00 -4.59 6.01
CA LEU A 70 14.52 -5.09 7.29
C LEU A 70 15.50 -6.26 7.08
#